data_AF-A0A9E3EKR8-F1
#
_entry.id   AF-A0A9E3EKR8-F1
#
_cell.length_a   1.000
_cell.length_b   1.000
_cell.length_c   1.000
_cell.angle_alpha   90.00
_cell.angle_beta   90.00
_cell.angle_gamma   90.00
#
_symmetry.space_group_name_H-M   'P 1'
#
loop_
_entity.id
_entity.type
_entity.pdbx_description
1 polymer ?
#
loop_
_entity_poly.entity_id
_entity_poly.type
_entity_poly.pdbx_seq_one_letter_code
_entity_poly.pdbx_strand_id
1 'polypeptide(L)'
;MRTTDHLAKLPLSKKILLFVTTGILLSGLLTLSLLLSLSSTSHVALASARALSPFIITSPDFHDGGPLSVKNEFNQDGCTGRNIAPVLKWRSVPAGTQSFVLLLSDYDAPVAGGFHHWVVYNIPANVRMLKGNNAFTEGTNDFGFIGYGGP
;
A
#
# COMPACT_ATOMS: atom_id res chain seq x y z
N MET A 1 50.35 -63.42 6.23
CA MET A 1 51.07 -62.31 6.87
C MET A 1 51.67 -61.44 5.77
N ARG A 2 51.18 -60.19 5.67
CA ARG A 2 51.54 -59.04 4.80
C ARG A 2 51.61 -59.19 3.27
N THR A 3 50.70 -58.45 2.64
CA THR A 3 50.34 -58.32 1.21
C THR A 3 50.97 -57.07 0.58
N THR A 4 52.27 -57.07 0.30
CA THR A 4 52.94 -55.96 -0.42
C THR A 4 53.76 -56.39 -1.65
N ASP A 5 53.71 -57.66 -2.06
CA ASP A 5 54.56 -58.19 -3.14
C ASP A 5 53.88 -58.33 -4.52
N HIS A 6 52.67 -57.78 -4.72
CA HIS A 6 51.89 -58.08 -5.93
C HIS A 6 52.10 -57.15 -7.14
N LEU A 7 52.79 -56.00 -6.98
CA LEU A 7 52.93 -55.02 -8.06
C LEU A 7 54.25 -55.12 -8.85
N ALA A 8 55.19 -55.95 -8.42
CA ALA A 8 56.47 -56.15 -9.12
C ALA A 8 56.46 -57.28 -10.17
N LYS A 9 55.36 -58.05 -10.29
CA LYS A 9 55.28 -59.27 -11.12
C LYS A 9 54.26 -59.21 -12.28
N LEU A 10 53.88 -58.01 -12.73
CA LEU A 10 52.99 -57.89 -13.88
C LEU A 10 53.76 -57.89 -15.22
N PRO A 11 53.27 -58.60 -16.25
CA PRO A 11 53.92 -58.71 -17.56
C PRO A 11 54.00 -57.35 -18.27
N LEU A 12 55.04 -57.20 -19.10
CA LEU A 12 55.40 -55.98 -19.85
C LEU A 12 54.24 -55.43 -20.73
N SER A 13 53.24 -56.27 -21.02
CA SER A 13 52.00 -55.92 -21.73
C SER A 13 51.04 -55.01 -20.96
N LYS A 14 51.33 -54.64 -19.71
CA LYS A 14 50.48 -53.74 -18.89
C LYS A 14 51.19 -52.47 -18.41
N LYS A 15 52.43 -52.19 -18.85
CA LYS A 15 53.18 -50.98 -18.47
C LYS A 15 53.24 -49.90 -19.56
N ILE A 16 52.78 -50.19 -20.77
CA ILE A 16 52.50 -49.18 -21.81
C ILE A 16 51.00 -48.85 -21.73
N LEU A 17 50.64 -48.40 -20.54
CA LEU A 17 49.55 -47.46 -20.36
C LEU A 17 49.99 -46.16 -21.06
N LEU A 18 49.00 -45.39 -21.51
CA LEU A 18 49.08 -43.93 -21.59
C LEU A 18 49.84 -43.38 -22.81
N PHE A 19 49.19 -42.42 -23.46
CA PHE A 19 49.62 -41.60 -24.61
C PHE A 19 49.30 -42.15 -26.00
N VAL A 20 48.65 -41.28 -26.78
CA VAL A 20 48.46 -41.33 -28.25
C VAL A 20 47.19 -42.07 -28.73
N THR A 21 46.00 -41.46 -28.66
CA THR A 21 45.40 -40.61 -29.72
C THR A 21 45.43 -41.23 -31.12
N THR A 22 44.31 -41.79 -31.58
CA THR A 22 43.73 -41.67 -32.94
C THR A 22 42.78 -42.83 -33.22
N GLY A 23 41.55 -42.54 -33.64
CA GLY A 23 40.61 -43.57 -34.09
C GLY A 23 39.16 -43.14 -34.01
N ILE A 24 38.72 -42.34 -34.98
CA ILE A 24 37.33 -41.93 -35.23
C ILE A 24 36.59 -43.10 -35.94
N LEU A 25 35.25 -43.10 -35.83
CA LEU A 25 34.21 -43.84 -36.59
C LEU A 25 33.74 -45.12 -35.88
N LEU A 26 32.45 -45.45 -35.71
CA LEU A 26 31.25 -45.09 -36.48
C LEU A 26 29.99 -45.44 -35.64
N SER A 27 28.96 -44.59 -35.71
CA SER A 27 27.52 -44.88 -35.63
C SER A 27 26.95 -45.84 -34.56
N GLY A 28 25.98 -45.36 -33.77
CA GLY A 28 24.82 -46.19 -33.45
C GLY A 28 24.20 -46.01 -32.06
N LEU A 29 23.00 -45.44 -32.07
CA LEU A 29 21.87 -45.69 -31.17
C LEU A 29 21.76 -44.92 -29.84
N LEU A 30 20.61 -44.25 -29.77
CA LEU A 30 19.77 -43.96 -28.60
C LEU A 30 20.22 -42.84 -27.63
N THR A 31 19.83 -41.61 -28.00
CA THR A 31 19.02 -40.70 -27.16
C THR A 31 19.23 -40.83 -25.65
N LEU A 32 20.36 -40.31 -25.14
CA LEU A 32 20.52 -40.06 -23.72
C LEU A 32 20.06 -38.62 -23.44
N SER A 33 18.83 -38.57 -22.95
CA SER A 33 18.04 -37.40 -22.60
C SER A 33 18.81 -36.32 -21.84
N LEU A 34 18.71 -35.12 -22.44
CA LEU A 34 18.33 -33.89 -21.76
C LEU A 34 19.33 -33.37 -20.71
N LEU A 35 20.20 -32.48 -21.19
CA LEU A 35 20.80 -31.44 -20.37
C LEU A 35 19.70 -30.79 -19.51
N LEU A 36 19.74 -30.99 -18.19
CA LEU A 36 19.06 -30.10 -17.26
C LEU A 36 19.78 -28.75 -17.29
N SER A 37 19.51 -27.95 -18.32
CA SER A 37 19.61 -26.50 -18.17
C SER A 37 18.51 -26.10 -17.18
N LEU A 38 18.88 -25.87 -15.92
CA LEU A 38 18.03 -25.13 -14.98
C LEU A 38 17.92 -23.71 -15.53
N SER A 39 16.97 -23.53 -16.45
CA SER A 39 16.43 -22.22 -16.75
C SER A 39 15.64 -21.80 -15.52
N SER A 40 16.34 -21.22 -14.54
CA SER A 40 15.70 -20.41 -13.51
C SER A 40 15.10 -19.21 -14.23
N THR A 41 13.92 -19.38 -14.80
CA THR A 41 13.10 -18.25 -15.23
C THR A 41 12.74 -17.52 -13.95
N SER A 42 13.46 -16.45 -13.65
CA SER A 42 13.05 -15.43 -12.70
C SER A 42 11.69 -14.94 -13.16
N HIS A 43 10.62 -15.50 -12.61
CA HIS A 43 9.32 -14.87 -12.66
C HIS A 43 9.45 -13.59 -11.85
N VAL A 44 9.79 -12.50 -12.53
CA VAL A 44 9.48 -11.17 -12.03
C VAL A 44 7.97 -11.16 -11.92
N ALA A 45 7.46 -11.48 -10.73
CA ALA A 45 6.08 -11.26 -10.40
C ALA A 45 5.87 -9.76 -10.57
N LEU A 46 5.29 -9.36 -11.70
CA LEU A 46 4.72 -8.04 -11.83
C LEU A 46 3.69 -7.97 -10.71
N ALA A 47 4.06 -7.34 -9.59
CA ALA A 47 3.09 -6.94 -8.61
C ALA A 47 2.09 -6.08 -9.39
N SER A 48 0.91 -6.63 -9.63
CA SER A 48 -0.20 -5.85 -10.16
C SER A 48 -0.32 -4.66 -9.23
N ALA A 49 0.01 -3.47 -9.74
CA ALA A 49 -0.29 -2.22 -9.05
C ALA A 49 -1.81 -2.17 -8.99
N ARG A 50 -2.38 -2.78 -7.95
CA ARG A 50 -3.81 -2.75 -7.70
C ARG A 50 -4.10 -1.28 -7.48
N ALA A 51 -4.71 -0.63 -8.47
CA ALA A 51 -5.17 0.74 -8.33
C ALA A 51 -6.03 0.79 -7.06
N LEU A 52 -5.50 1.40 -6.01
CA LEU A 52 -6.25 1.60 -4.78
C LEU A 52 -7.48 2.42 -5.17
N SER A 53 -8.67 1.94 -4.80
CA SER A 53 -9.87 2.74 -4.97
C SER A 53 -9.65 4.06 -4.23
N PRO A 54 -9.95 5.21 -4.86
CA PRO A 54 -9.73 6.50 -4.20
C PRO A 54 -10.52 6.52 -2.90
N PHE A 55 -9.89 7.02 -1.84
CA PHE A 55 -10.59 7.36 -0.61
C PHE A 55 -11.56 8.49 -0.93
N ILE A 56 -12.85 8.27 -0.68
CA ILE A 56 -13.91 9.19 -1.09
C ILE A 56 -14.65 9.68 0.15
N ILE A 57 -14.82 10.99 0.24
CA ILE A 57 -15.70 11.67 1.18
C ILE A 57 -16.90 12.26 0.42
N THR A 58 -18.08 12.25 1.04
CA THR A 58 -19.35 12.74 0.49
C THR A 58 -20.20 13.31 1.61
N SER A 59 -21.17 14.16 1.27
CA SER A 59 -22.17 14.66 2.21
C SER A 59 -23.58 14.50 1.61
N PRO A 60 -24.60 14.19 2.40
CA PRO A 60 -26.00 14.39 1.98
C PRO A 60 -26.42 15.87 2.08
N ASP A 61 -25.62 16.73 2.69
CA ASP A 61 -25.97 18.12 2.96
C ASP A 61 -25.53 19.07 1.85
N PHE A 62 -24.54 18.66 1.06
CA PHE A 62 -24.01 19.40 -0.08
C PHE A 62 -23.29 18.45 -1.04
N HIS A 63 -23.09 18.88 -2.28
CA HIS A 63 -22.19 18.24 -3.23
C HIS A 63 -20.91 19.07 -3.39
N ASP A 64 -19.84 18.46 -3.88
CA ASP A 64 -18.57 19.15 -4.12
C ASP A 64 -18.76 20.36 -5.05
N GLY A 65 -18.17 21.51 -4.66
CA GLY A 65 -18.36 22.81 -5.32
C GLY A 65 -19.75 23.45 -5.15
N GLY A 66 -20.69 22.78 -4.48
CA GLY A 66 -22.02 23.30 -4.18
C GLY A 66 -22.06 24.15 -2.90
N PRO A 67 -23.10 24.99 -2.71
CA PRO A 67 -23.25 25.80 -1.51
C PRO A 67 -23.62 24.93 -0.30
N LEU A 68 -23.16 25.35 0.88
CA LEU A 68 -23.73 24.89 2.14
C LEU A 68 -25.12 25.50 2.34
N SER A 69 -26.00 24.76 3.03
CA SER A 69 -27.34 25.26 3.36
C SER A 69 -27.32 26.12 4.62
N VAL A 70 -28.37 26.92 4.84
CA VAL A 70 -28.56 27.78 6.03
C VAL A 70 -28.47 26.99 7.35
N LYS A 71 -28.72 25.67 7.35
CA LYS A 71 -28.54 24.88 8.57
C LYS A 71 -27.06 24.82 9.02
N ASN A 72 -26.13 24.94 8.09
CA ASN A 72 -24.69 24.84 8.31
C ASN A 72 -24.06 26.20 8.62
N GLU A 73 -24.63 27.29 8.12
CA GLU A 73 -24.21 28.66 8.45
C GLU A 73 -24.16 28.91 9.97
N PHE A 74 -23.24 29.78 10.39
CA PHE A 74 -23.11 30.20 11.78
C PHE A 74 -24.38 30.88 12.29
N ASN A 75 -24.53 31.00 13.61
CA ASN A 75 -25.74 31.52 14.26
C ASN A 75 -25.48 32.71 15.18
N GLN A 76 -24.30 33.30 15.09
CA GLN A 76 -23.88 34.50 15.82
C GLN A 76 -23.26 35.50 14.83
N ASP A 77 -22.82 36.66 15.32
CA ASP A 77 -22.11 37.68 14.54
C ASP A 77 -22.86 38.18 13.29
N GLY A 78 -24.18 38.21 13.36
CA GLY A 78 -25.06 38.67 12.28
C GLY A 78 -25.50 37.57 11.31
N CYS A 79 -24.98 36.34 11.46
CA CYS A 79 -25.45 35.17 10.72
C CYS A 79 -26.76 34.63 11.31
N THR A 80 -27.58 34.01 10.46
CA THR A 80 -28.93 33.53 10.81
C THR A 80 -29.10 32.02 10.69
N GLY A 81 -27.99 31.33 10.47
CA GLY A 81 -27.94 29.89 10.34
C GLY A 81 -28.27 29.15 11.62
N ARG A 82 -28.20 27.81 11.53
CA ARG A 82 -28.45 26.93 12.68
C ARG A 82 -27.17 26.40 13.33
N ASN A 83 -26.01 26.72 12.76
CA ASN A 83 -24.70 26.26 13.17
C ASN A 83 -24.61 24.74 13.38
N ILE A 84 -25.18 23.96 12.45
CA ILE A 84 -25.18 22.51 12.49
C ILE A 84 -24.13 21.98 11.53
N ALA A 85 -23.14 21.26 12.07
CA ALA A 85 -22.09 20.65 11.27
C ALA A 85 -22.65 19.73 10.17
N PRO A 86 -22.09 19.75 8.95
CA PRO A 86 -22.54 18.87 7.89
C PRO A 86 -22.24 17.40 8.22
N VAL A 87 -23.12 16.51 7.75
CA VAL A 87 -22.86 15.07 7.78
C VAL A 87 -21.82 14.75 6.72
N LEU A 88 -20.74 14.09 7.12
CA LEU A 88 -19.69 13.63 6.23
C LEU A 88 -19.65 12.10 6.26
N LYS A 89 -19.61 11.48 5.09
CA LYS A 89 -19.51 10.03 4.91
C LYS A 89 -18.31 9.70 4.06
N TRP A 90 -17.56 8.67 4.43
CA TRP A 90 -16.42 8.24 3.63
C TRP A 90 -16.39 6.73 3.40
N ARG A 91 -15.78 6.34 2.27
CA ARG A 91 -15.61 4.96 1.84
C ARG A 91 -14.25 4.75 1.20
N SER A 92 -13.94 3.50 0.85
CA SER A 92 -12.66 3.11 0.27
C SER A 92 -11.47 3.48 1.18
N VAL A 93 -11.63 3.25 2.48
CA VAL A 93 -10.59 3.51 3.48
C VAL A 93 -9.35 2.66 3.15
N PRO A 94 -8.15 3.26 3.04
CA PRO A 94 -6.92 2.52 2.78
C PRO A 94 -6.66 1.42 3.82
N ALA A 95 -6.08 0.30 3.37
CA ALA A 95 -5.68 -0.76 4.28
C ALA A 95 -4.62 -0.24 5.27
N GLY A 96 -4.77 -0.58 6.55
CA GLY A 96 -3.86 -0.13 7.60
C GLY A 96 -4.16 1.26 8.18
N THR A 97 -5.25 1.95 7.76
CA THR A 97 -5.72 3.16 8.45
C THR A 97 -6.00 2.85 9.93
N GLN A 98 -5.42 3.65 10.83
CA GLN A 98 -5.58 3.51 12.28
C GLN A 98 -6.58 4.49 12.89
N SER A 99 -6.67 5.69 12.31
CA SER A 99 -7.61 6.72 12.73
C SER A 99 -7.80 7.75 11.61
N PHE A 100 -8.78 8.63 11.78
CA PHE A 100 -9.00 9.80 10.93
C PHE A 100 -8.89 11.10 11.73
N VAL A 101 -8.61 12.16 10.99
CA VAL A 101 -8.75 13.56 11.41
C VAL A 101 -9.61 14.28 10.38
N LEU A 102 -10.47 15.19 10.84
CA LEU A 102 -11.17 16.17 10.04
C LEU A 102 -10.62 17.56 10.38
N LEU A 103 -10.29 18.31 9.35
CA LEU A 103 -10.09 19.75 9.40
C LEU A 103 -11.01 20.38 8.34
N LEU A 104 -11.94 21.22 8.75
CA LEU A 104 -12.82 21.99 7.86
C LEU A 104 -12.31 23.43 7.83
N SER A 105 -11.66 23.82 6.73
CA SER A 105 -10.99 25.11 6.57
C SER A 105 -11.62 25.93 5.44
N ASP A 106 -11.79 27.22 5.68
CA ASP A 106 -12.03 28.24 4.68
C ASP A 106 -10.70 28.95 4.35
N TYR A 107 -10.16 28.71 3.15
CA TYR A 107 -8.93 29.35 2.69
C TYR A 107 -9.18 30.68 1.95
N ASP A 108 -10.45 31.04 1.71
CA ASP A 108 -10.86 32.31 1.12
C ASP A 108 -11.05 33.39 2.20
N ALA A 109 -11.14 33.00 3.48
CA ALA A 109 -11.19 33.91 4.61
C ALA A 109 -10.03 34.92 4.60
N PRO A 110 -10.26 36.21 4.94
CA PRO A 110 -9.24 37.27 4.87
C PRO A 110 -8.25 37.24 6.05
N VAL A 111 -7.71 36.05 6.36
CA VAL A 111 -6.76 35.77 7.43
C VAL A 111 -5.64 34.88 6.90
N ALA A 112 -4.40 35.18 7.29
CA ALA A 112 -3.24 34.43 6.84
C ALA A 112 -3.33 32.97 7.34
N GLY A 113 -3.38 32.02 6.41
CA GLY A 113 -3.52 30.59 6.72
C GLY A 113 -4.95 30.05 6.63
N GLY A 114 -5.95 30.90 6.35
CA GLY A 114 -7.37 30.54 6.31
C GLY A 114 -8.03 30.58 7.69
N PHE A 115 -9.22 30.00 7.76
CA PHE A 115 -10.05 29.94 8.96
C PHE A 115 -10.57 28.51 9.18
N HIS A 116 -10.23 27.90 10.31
CA HIS A 116 -10.63 26.55 10.68
C HIS A 116 -11.96 26.58 11.42
N HIS A 117 -13.01 26.12 10.73
CA HIS A 117 -14.38 26.03 11.22
C HIS A 117 -14.63 24.80 12.11
N TRP A 118 -13.89 23.71 11.90
CA TRP A 118 -14.06 22.48 12.69
C TRP A 118 -12.82 21.60 12.69
N VAL A 119 -12.44 21.12 13.87
CA VAL A 119 -11.31 20.21 14.08
C VAL A 119 -11.82 18.98 14.85
N VAL A 120 -11.68 17.79 14.28
CA VAL A 120 -12.04 16.52 14.95
C VAL A 120 -10.94 15.50 14.73
N TYR A 121 -10.45 14.86 15.79
CA TYR A 121 -9.34 13.91 15.72
C TYR A 121 -9.59 12.68 16.60
N ASN A 122 -8.67 11.70 16.51
CA ASN A 122 -8.81 10.39 17.14
C ASN A 122 -10.08 9.64 16.71
N ILE A 123 -10.58 9.88 15.48
CA ILE A 123 -11.74 9.18 14.95
C ILE A 123 -11.31 7.73 14.64
N PRO A 124 -11.92 6.69 15.23
CA PRO A 124 -11.49 5.30 15.01
C PRO A 124 -11.56 4.84 13.55
N ALA A 125 -10.63 3.99 13.13
CA ALA A 125 -10.52 3.48 11.75
C ALA A 125 -11.78 2.79 11.20
N ASN A 126 -12.69 2.31 12.05
CA ASN A 126 -13.94 1.66 11.64
C ASN A 126 -15.10 2.65 11.39
N VAL A 127 -14.96 3.92 11.77
CA VAL A 127 -15.97 4.95 11.53
C VAL A 127 -16.06 5.24 10.02
N ARG A 128 -17.27 5.42 9.51
CA ARG A 128 -17.56 5.74 8.08
C ARG A 128 -18.41 6.99 7.90
N MET A 129 -18.78 7.63 9.01
CA MET A 129 -19.61 8.82 9.02
C MET A 129 -19.29 9.68 10.24
N LEU A 130 -19.25 10.98 10.02
CA LEU A 130 -19.15 12.00 11.04
C LEU A 130 -20.36 12.93 10.93
N LYS A 131 -20.87 13.36 12.08
CA LYS A 131 -21.92 14.36 12.23
C LYS A 131 -21.58 15.23 13.43
N GLY A 132 -22.18 16.41 13.54
CA GLY A 132 -22.06 17.23 14.75
C GLY A 132 -22.49 16.48 16.01
N ASN A 133 -21.96 16.89 17.17
CA ASN A 133 -22.19 16.24 18.47
C ASN A 133 -21.81 14.75 18.46
N ASN A 134 -20.66 14.45 17.85
CA ASN A 134 -20.11 13.10 17.88
C ASN A 134 -19.40 12.85 19.23
N ALA A 135 -19.07 11.59 19.51
CA ALA A 135 -18.35 11.19 20.72
C ALA A 135 -16.82 11.24 20.54
N PHE A 136 -16.32 11.85 19.47
CA PHE A 136 -14.88 11.92 19.19
C PHE A 136 -14.28 13.21 19.77
N THR A 137 -12.95 13.31 19.73
CA THR A 137 -12.28 14.48 20.29
C THR A 137 -12.38 15.65 19.31
N GLU A 138 -13.03 16.73 19.76
CA GLU A 138 -13.12 17.98 19.01
C GLU A 138 -12.08 18.98 19.55
N GLY A 139 -11.43 19.71 18.64
CA GLY A 139 -10.45 20.75 18.97
C GLY A 139 -11.08 22.14 19.03
N THR A 140 -10.32 23.10 19.55
CA THR A 140 -10.64 24.53 19.45
C THR A 140 -10.56 24.98 17.98
N ASN A 141 -11.60 25.63 17.49
CA ASN A 141 -11.67 26.24 16.17
C ASN A 141 -11.16 27.70 16.20
N ASP A 142 -11.12 28.38 15.05
CA ASP A 142 -10.61 29.77 14.99
C ASP A 142 -11.59 30.81 15.54
N PHE A 143 -12.84 30.42 15.85
CA PHE A 143 -13.74 31.23 16.67
C PHE A 143 -13.38 31.19 18.18
N GLY A 144 -12.45 30.32 18.58
CA GLY A 144 -11.98 30.21 19.97
C GLY A 144 -12.79 29.27 20.86
N PHE A 145 -13.67 28.43 20.30
CA PHE A 145 -14.44 27.43 21.04
C PHE A 145 -14.27 26.02 20.49
N ILE A 146 -14.66 25.01 21.29
CA ILE A 146 -14.60 23.61 20.87
C ILE A 146 -15.81 23.28 19.99
N GLY A 147 -15.53 22.79 18.78
CA GLY A 147 -16.50 22.21 17.88
C GLY A 147 -16.76 23.01 16.60
N TYR A 148 -17.90 22.78 15.96
CA TYR A 148 -18.25 23.37 14.67
C TYR A 148 -18.72 24.83 14.83
N GLY A 149 -18.08 25.73 14.09
CA GLY A 149 -18.61 27.05 13.76
C GLY A 149 -18.82 27.14 12.25
N GLY A 150 -20.04 27.45 11.81
CA GLY A 150 -20.37 27.59 10.39
C GLY A 150 -19.63 28.74 9.70
N PRO A 151 -19.70 28.80 8.36
CA PRO A 151 -19.37 30.00 7.60
C PRO A 151 -20.36 31.14 7.90
#